data_AF-A0A9E3EEH6-F1
#
_entry.id   AF-A0A9E3EEH6-F1
#
_cell.length_a   1.000
_cell.length_b   1.000
_cell.length_c   1.000
_cell.angle_alpha   90.00
_cell.angle_beta   90.00
_cell.angle_gamma   90.00
#
_symmetry.space_group_name_H-M   'P 1'
#
loop_
_entity.id
_entity.type
_entity.pdbx_description
1 polymer ?
#
loop_
_entity_poly.entity_id
_entity_poly.type
_entity_poly.pdbx_seq_one_letter_code
_entity_poly.pdbx_strand_id
1 'polypeptide(L)'
;MSRLFDLTGKVAVVTGGSRGIGRSIAQGFAEAGADVVVASRKLDACETAAREIAESTGRRALGRLRRPGRAGLRRVRPLRRAGQQRGHVAALRRPCLGDGGILGQGQRREPQGAVPPERPHRHAHGQGRRRQHHQRLYGRLAAAGLARAGLRLRQGRAERPDHRSGRRLRAEGARQRHPAGRRADRHRRSLERRSPRADQALPDGTCGRGGGLYRHGALARQPGLRLDHRRPGACRRRRLPSDELSLRNKIKARREPFMINFEIPDDIKAIRAKVGAFIDEHVLPAEKEIGARPYFDIVKALQAKARAEGLWCPFVPKEWGGMGLGHLANAIVQIEVGRSFSYLGAWALNCMGPQDATMVTLIEHGTEEQKEKYLKPLVNGDIRICFSMTERAAGSDATGMQTKAELDGDEWVLNGEKWFASSASISQLALVMAKTDPDAPRHRQFSTFLVELPNPGYRILRDIPVMGENNHKHYEDEQVGGHAEVRIENLRVPAKNLLGGRGAGFSMGQHRLGYGRLRHGMWSIAKAQAALDMAAKRALERTTFGKPVAERQIVQFQLAECA
;
A
#
# COMPACT_ATOMS: atom_id res chain seq x y z
N MET A 1 3.39 18.15 13.87
CA MET A 1 4.38 17.14 14.27
C MET A 1 5.05 17.47 15.60
N SER A 2 5.18 18.74 15.98
CA SER A 2 5.94 19.17 17.16
C SER A 2 5.37 18.73 18.51
N ARG A 3 4.11 18.29 18.59
CA ARG A 3 3.49 17.85 19.86
C ARG A 3 3.49 16.34 20.10
N LEU A 4 3.63 15.53 19.05
CA LEU A 4 3.56 14.07 19.16
C LEU A 4 4.92 13.41 19.42
N PHE A 5 6.03 14.01 18.98
CA PHE A 5 7.36 13.39 19.07
C PHE A 5 8.46 14.43 19.31
N ASP A 6 9.29 14.19 20.33
CA ASP A 6 10.57 14.87 20.49
C ASP A 6 11.64 14.14 19.66
N LEU A 7 12.11 14.80 18.60
CA LEU A 7 13.17 14.31 17.72
C LEU A 7 14.52 14.99 18.00
N THR A 8 14.66 15.66 19.16
CA THR A 8 15.90 16.31 19.57
C THR A 8 17.07 15.33 19.52
N GLY A 9 18.15 15.72 18.84
CA GLY A 9 19.36 14.92 18.68
C GLY A 9 19.27 13.79 17.64
N LYS A 10 18.16 13.68 16.91
CA LYS A 10 18.01 12.74 15.79
C LYS A 10 18.32 13.42 14.45
N VAL A 11 18.65 12.61 13.43
CA VAL A 11 18.82 13.08 12.04
C VAL A 11 17.77 12.42 11.16
N ALA A 12 16.93 13.23 10.50
CA ALA A 12 15.91 12.76 9.56
C ALA A 12 16.40 12.90 8.11
N VAL A 13 16.42 11.80 7.35
CA VAL A 13 16.76 11.82 5.92
C VAL A 13 15.47 11.77 5.10
N VAL A 14 15.16 12.86 4.39
CA VAL A 14 13.93 12.98 3.62
C VAL A 14 14.21 12.93 2.12
N THR A 15 13.89 11.78 1.51
CA THR A 15 14.00 11.61 0.06
C THR A 15 12.83 12.29 -0.67
N GLY A 16 13.12 12.99 -1.77
CA GLY A 16 12.16 13.90 -2.41
C GLY A 16 11.91 15.19 -1.61
N GLY A 17 12.73 15.49 -0.60
CA GLY A 17 12.48 16.59 0.35
C GLY A 17 12.59 18.02 -0.21
N SER A 18 12.93 18.19 -1.50
CA SER A 18 13.17 19.52 -2.07
C SER A 18 11.91 20.31 -2.40
N ARG A 19 10.75 19.65 -2.55
CA ARG A 19 9.47 20.30 -2.90
C ARG A 19 8.27 19.51 -2.38
N GLY A 20 7.11 20.17 -2.37
CA GLY A 20 5.82 19.53 -2.08
C GLY A 20 5.82 18.79 -0.74
N ILE A 21 5.26 17.58 -0.74
CA ILE A 21 5.07 16.77 0.49
C ILE A 21 6.39 16.47 1.19
N GLY A 22 7.42 16.06 0.44
CA GLY A 22 8.72 15.76 1.02
C GLY A 22 9.31 16.97 1.75
N ARG A 23 9.05 18.18 1.24
CA ARG A 23 9.51 19.41 1.88
C ARG A 23 8.75 19.71 3.17
N SER A 24 7.43 19.57 3.17
CA SER A 24 6.61 19.74 4.38
C SER A 24 6.98 18.73 5.46
N ILE A 25 7.29 17.48 5.09
CA ILE A 25 7.77 16.45 6.03
C ILE A 25 9.15 16.81 6.59
N ALA A 26 10.08 17.25 5.74
CA ALA A 26 11.41 17.68 6.17
C ALA A 26 11.33 18.83 7.17
N GLN A 27 10.48 19.83 6.90
CA GLN A 27 10.25 20.92 7.83
C GLN A 27 9.58 20.45 9.13
N GLY A 28 8.55 19.61 9.06
CA GLY A 28 7.88 19.09 10.25
C GLY A 28 8.80 18.26 11.16
N PHE A 29 9.78 17.55 10.60
CA PHE A 29 10.81 16.88 11.40
C PHE A 29 11.77 17.85 12.08
N ALA A 30 12.16 18.93 11.40
CA ALA A 30 13.00 19.97 11.99
C ALA A 30 12.26 20.71 13.12
N GLU A 31 10.99 21.05 12.93
CA GLU A 31 10.13 21.66 13.97
C GLU A 31 9.93 20.74 15.17
N ALA A 32 10.03 19.42 14.98
CA ALA A 32 10.01 18.42 16.05
C ALA A 32 11.40 18.17 16.69
N GLY A 33 12.44 18.90 16.30
CA GLY A 33 13.77 18.86 16.95
C GLY A 33 14.86 18.10 16.18
N ALA A 34 14.56 17.48 15.03
CA ALA A 34 15.57 16.74 14.26
C ALA A 34 16.50 17.68 13.47
N ASP A 35 17.73 17.23 13.23
CA ASP A 35 18.53 17.73 12.10
C ASP A 35 18.07 17.03 10.81
N VAL A 36 18.07 17.72 9.67
CA VAL A 36 17.40 17.20 8.47
C VAL A 36 18.32 17.12 7.25
N VAL A 37 18.32 15.99 6.56
CA VAL A 37 18.98 15.83 5.26
C VAL A 37 17.93 15.80 4.16
N VAL A 38 17.91 16.85 3.34
CA VAL A 38 17.01 16.97 2.19
C VAL A 38 17.66 16.30 0.97
N ALA A 39 17.15 15.14 0.58
CA ALA A 39 17.71 14.35 -0.53
C ALA A 39 16.81 14.36 -1.77
N SER A 40 17.26 14.88 -2.91
CA SER A 40 16.48 14.88 -4.17
C SER A 40 17.38 14.78 -5.40
N ARG A 41 16.75 14.70 -6.59
CA ARG A 41 17.44 14.51 -7.89
C ARG A 41 18.14 15.78 -8.41
N LYS A 42 17.83 16.95 -7.84
CA LYS A 42 18.42 18.25 -8.21
C LYS A 42 19.10 18.86 -7.00
N LEU A 43 20.41 19.09 -7.07
CA LEU A 43 21.21 19.53 -5.92
C LEU A 43 20.75 20.90 -5.44
N ASP A 44 20.67 21.87 -6.35
CA ASP A 44 20.29 23.26 -6.05
C ASP A 44 18.94 23.31 -5.31
N ALA A 45 17.96 22.54 -5.78
CA ALA A 45 16.65 22.47 -5.14
C ALA A 45 16.69 21.88 -3.71
N CYS A 46 17.64 20.98 -3.41
CA CYS A 46 17.82 20.46 -2.06
C CYS A 46 18.54 21.45 -1.16
N GLU A 47 19.53 22.16 -1.69
CA GLU A 47 20.29 23.15 -0.94
C GLU A 47 19.42 24.36 -0.59
N THR A 48 18.60 24.84 -1.53
CA THR A 48 17.61 25.89 -1.27
C THR A 48 16.61 25.46 -0.20
N ALA A 49 15.99 24.28 -0.36
CA ALA A 49 15.04 23.78 0.64
C ALA A 49 15.69 23.55 2.02
N ALA A 50 16.94 23.09 2.07
CA ALA A 50 17.65 22.91 3.33
C ALA A 50 17.96 24.24 4.00
N ARG A 51 18.39 25.28 3.26
CA ARG A 51 18.59 26.63 3.83
C ARG A 51 17.30 27.18 4.42
N GLU A 52 16.21 27.15 3.64
CA GLU A 52 14.93 27.67 4.10
C GLU A 52 14.40 26.94 5.34
N ILE A 53 14.61 25.62 5.45
CA ILE A 53 14.26 24.85 6.66
C ILE A 53 15.16 25.22 7.83
N ALA A 54 16.48 25.38 7.61
CA ALA A 54 17.39 25.77 8.68
C ALA A 54 17.08 27.17 9.21
N GLU A 55 16.75 28.10 8.32
CA GLU A 55 16.35 29.47 8.66
C GLU A 55 15.01 29.49 9.42
N SER A 56 14.02 28.70 9.00
CA SER A 56 12.69 28.73 9.63
C SER A 56 12.62 27.99 10.97
N THR A 57 13.48 26.99 11.19
CA THR A 57 13.40 26.12 12.37
C THR A 57 14.58 26.25 13.34
N GLY A 58 15.65 26.93 12.93
CA GLY A 58 16.90 27.00 13.69
C GLY A 58 17.65 25.66 13.79
N ARG A 59 17.18 24.60 13.11
CA ARG A 59 17.81 23.28 13.09
C ARG A 59 18.83 23.15 11.97
N ARG A 60 19.78 22.24 12.12
CA ARG A 60 20.75 21.97 11.06
C ARG A 60 20.05 21.23 9.92
N ALA A 61 20.10 21.79 8.71
CA ALA A 61 19.61 21.12 7.51
C ALA A 61 20.67 21.07 6.39
N LEU A 62 20.74 19.94 5.66
CA LEU A 62 21.73 19.69 4.61
C LEU A 62 21.05 19.21 3.32
N GLY A 63 21.32 19.89 2.21
CA GLY A 63 20.95 19.42 0.87
C GLY A 63 21.90 18.33 0.39
N ARG A 64 21.37 17.20 -0.10
CA ARG A 64 22.15 16.13 -0.72
C ARG A 64 21.56 15.68 -2.05
N LEU A 65 22.41 15.64 -3.08
CA LEU A 65 22.04 15.04 -4.35
C LEU A 65 21.86 13.52 -4.18
N ARG A 66 20.64 13.04 -4.44
CA ARG A 66 20.36 11.62 -4.58
C ARG A 66 20.98 11.15 -5.90
N ARG A 67 22.13 10.48 -5.83
CA ARG A 67 22.69 9.78 -7.00
C ARG A 67 21.73 8.63 -7.36
N PRO A 68 21.36 8.47 -8.64
CA PRO A 68 20.67 7.25 -9.06
C PRO A 68 21.55 6.07 -8.65
N GLY A 69 20.98 5.13 -7.91
CA GLY A 69 21.66 3.88 -7.59
C GLY A 69 22.16 3.30 -8.90
N ARG A 70 23.44 2.92 -8.97
CA ARG A 70 23.93 2.07 -10.05
C ARG A 70 23.21 0.72 -9.91
N ALA A 71 22.00 0.61 -10.44
CA ALA A 71 21.52 -0.62 -11.05
C ALA A 71 22.29 -0.80 -12.37
N GLY A 72 23.61 -0.87 -12.24
CA GLY A 72 24.49 -1.31 -13.30
C GLY A 72 24.80 -2.74 -12.95
N LEU A 73 24.09 -3.68 -13.58
CA LEU A 73 24.69 -4.94 -13.98
C LEU A 73 26.08 -4.59 -14.54
N ARG A 74 27.12 -4.74 -13.72
CA ARG A 74 28.43 -5.00 -14.26
C ARG A 74 28.23 -6.35 -14.94
N ARG A 75 28.02 -6.33 -16.26
CA ARG A 75 28.32 -7.48 -17.09
C ARG A 75 29.70 -7.92 -16.67
N VAL A 76 29.77 -9.03 -15.93
CA VAL A 76 31.01 -9.74 -15.68
C VAL A 76 31.53 -10.05 -17.08
N ARG A 77 32.54 -9.32 -17.53
CA ARG A 77 33.29 -9.74 -18.70
C ARG A 77 33.85 -11.11 -18.35
N PRO A 78 33.55 -12.18 -19.11
CA PRO A 78 34.21 -13.45 -18.86
C PRO A 78 35.71 -13.21 -19.01
N LEU A 79 36.46 -13.59 -17.97
CA LEU A 79 37.90 -13.73 -18.03
C LEU A 79 38.21 -14.60 -19.25
N ARG A 80 38.89 -14.01 -20.26
CA ARG A 80 39.49 -14.78 -21.34
C ARG A 80 40.50 -15.75 -20.69
N ARG A 81 40.12 -17.02 -20.55
CA ARG A 81 41.12 -18.08 -20.42
C ARG A 81 41.84 -18.20 -21.75
N ALA A 82 43.16 -18.00 -21.69
CA ALA A 82 44.05 -18.36 -22.76
C ALA A 82 44.01 -19.87 -22.98
N GLY A 83 43.95 -20.28 -24.25
CA GLY A 83 44.32 -21.62 -24.72
C GLY A 83 43.29 -22.73 -24.53
N GLN A 84 42.51 -23.04 -25.57
CA GLN A 84 42.60 -24.34 -26.25
C GLN A 84 41.63 -24.41 -27.44
N GLN A 85 42.27 -24.58 -28.60
CA GLN A 85 41.88 -25.25 -29.85
C GLN A 85 40.46 -25.20 -30.44
N ARG A 86 40.50 -25.05 -31.76
CA ARG A 86 39.42 -24.86 -32.73
C ARG A 86 38.60 -26.13 -32.95
N GLY A 87 37.30 -25.97 -33.16
CA GLY A 87 36.43 -26.89 -33.88
C GLY A 87 35.34 -26.12 -34.61
N HIS A 88 35.40 -26.07 -35.94
CA HIS A 88 34.37 -25.53 -36.83
C HIS A 88 33.13 -26.43 -36.82
N VAL A 89 31.92 -25.86 -36.83
CA VAL A 89 30.84 -26.21 -37.79
C VAL A 89 29.94 -24.99 -38.01
N ALA A 90 29.55 -24.79 -39.27
CA ALA A 90 28.97 -23.63 -39.90
C ALA A 90 27.51 -23.32 -39.52
N ALA A 91 27.18 -22.02 -39.60
CA ALA A 91 25.83 -21.50 -39.61
C ALA A 91 25.23 -21.61 -41.03
N LEU A 92 24.02 -22.17 -41.14
CA LEU A 92 23.16 -21.99 -42.30
C LEU A 92 21.91 -21.21 -41.91
N ARG A 93 21.62 -20.20 -42.72
CA ARG A 93 20.53 -19.24 -42.60
C ARG A 93 19.33 -19.67 -43.46
N ARG A 94 18.13 -19.35 -42.94
CA ARG A 94 16.86 -18.97 -43.63
C ARG A 94 16.03 -20.08 -44.32
N PRO A 95 14.74 -19.84 -44.67
CA PRO A 95 13.83 -18.69 -44.41
C PRO A 95 12.39 -19.06 -43.94
N CYS A 96 11.60 -18.04 -43.65
CA CYS A 96 10.13 -18.06 -43.55
C CYS A 96 9.45 -18.13 -44.93
N LEU A 97 8.25 -18.72 -44.99
CA LEU A 97 7.08 -18.60 -45.91
C LEU A 97 6.21 -19.86 -45.60
N GLY A 98 4.88 -19.92 -45.55
CA GLY A 98 3.76 -19.10 -46.00
C GLY A 98 2.65 -20.09 -46.42
N ASP A 99 1.44 -19.90 -45.91
CA ASP A 99 0.10 -20.36 -46.35
C ASP A 99 -0.19 -21.79 -46.85
N GLY A 100 -1.34 -22.33 -46.41
CA GLY A 100 -2.02 -23.44 -47.08
C GLY A 100 -2.98 -24.21 -46.15
N GLY A 101 -4.28 -23.98 -46.30
CA GLY A 101 -5.32 -24.63 -45.51
C GLY A 101 -5.97 -25.87 -46.14
N ILE A 102 -7.02 -26.28 -45.43
CA ILE A 102 -8.23 -27.05 -45.81
C ILE A 102 -8.21 -28.61 -45.73
N LEU A 103 -9.31 -29.10 -45.14
CA LEU A 103 -9.98 -30.43 -45.16
C LEU A 103 -9.40 -31.51 -44.23
N GLY A 104 -10.17 -32.29 -43.46
CA GLY A 104 -11.61 -32.51 -43.34
C GLY A 104 -11.83 -33.93 -42.77
N GLN A 105 -12.69 -34.05 -41.74
CA GLN A 105 -13.45 -35.22 -41.24
C GLN A 105 -12.84 -36.64 -41.17
N GLY A 106 -13.07 -37.34 -40.05
CA GLY A 106 -13.03 -38.80 -39.97
C GLY A 106 -13.23 -39.38 -38.57
N GLN A 107 -14.38 -40.00 -38.34
CA GLN A 107 -14.83 -40.67 -37.10
C GLN A 107 -14.35 -42.14 -36.98
N ARG A 108 -14.28 -42.62 -35.71
CA ARG A 108 -14.36 -44.04 -35.19
C ARG A 108 -13.11 -44.93 -35.45
N ARG A 109 -12.72 -45.90 -34.61
CA ARG A 109 -13.42 -46.87 -33.73
C ARG A 109 -12.57 -47.28 -32.49
N GLU A 110 -13.26 -47.81 -31.47
CA GLU A 110 -12.73 -48.60 -30.34
C GLU A 110 -12.05 -49.92 -30.77
N PRO A 111 -11.37 -50.61 -29.83
CA PRO A 111 -11.81 -51.97 -29.52
C PRO A 111 -11.89 -52.31 -28.02
N GLN A 112 -12.78 -53.27 -27.72
CA GLN A 112 -13.08 -53.86 -26.41
C GLN A 112 -12.17 -55.06 -26.07
N GLY A 113 -11.92 -55.27 -24.76
CA GLY A 113 -12.07 -56.57 -24.08
C GLY A 113 -10.81 -57.40 -23.78
N ALA A 114 -10.49 -57.58 -22.48
CA ALA A 114 -10.16 -58.86 -21.84
C ALA A 114 -10.08 -58.74 -20.29
N VAL A 115 -10.57 -59.77 -19.61
CA VAL A 115 -10.95 -59.92 -18.17
C VAL A 115 -9.79 -60.54 -17.34
N PRO A 116 -9.69 -60.33 -16.00
CA PRO A 116 -8.66 -60.93 -15.14
C PRO A 116 -9.10 -62.26 -14.49
N PRO A 117 -8.18 -63.08 -13.92
CA PRO A 117 -8.54 -64.35 -13.28
C PRO A 117 -8.83 -64.22 -11.76
N GLU A 118 -9.84 -64.96 -11.31
CA GLU A 118 -10.17 -65.27 -9.91
C GLU A 118 -9.44 -66.53 -9.40
N ARG A 119 -9.31 -66.67 -8.07
CA ARG A 119 -9.32 -67.94 -7.29
C ARG A 119 -9.37 -67.68 -5.75
N PRO A 120 -9.75 -68.64 -4.86
CA PRO A 120 -11.06 -68.60 -4.20
C PRO A 120 -11.12 -68.83 -2.66
N HIS A 121 -12.31 -68.53 -2.11
CA HIS A 121 -13.12 -69.12 -1.01
C HIS A 121 -12.68 -69.31 0.48
N ARG A 122 -13.54 -68.72 1.34
CA ARG A 122 -14.23 -69.18 2.60
C ARG A 122 -13.47 -69.27 3.93
N HIS A 123 -13.90 -68.47 4.92
CA HIS A 123 -14.76 -68.90 6.05
C HIS A 123 -15.30 -67.68 6.87
N ALA A 124 -16.27 -67.94 7.74
CA ALA A 124 -17.36 -67.05 8.17
C ALA A 124 -17.25 -66.52 9.63
N HIS A 125 -18.25 -65.69 9.99
CA HIS A 125 -18.64 -65.08 11.28
C HIS A 125 -17.90 -63.79 11.68
N GLY A 126 -18.53 -62.72 12.17
CA GLY A 126 -19.93 -62.42 12.48
C GLY A 126 -20.02 -61.03 13.15
N GLN A 127 -21.23 -60.45 13.21
CA GLN A 127 -21.65 -59.27 13.98
C GLN A 127 -21.09 -57.90 13.53
N GLY A 128 -21.83 -56.80 13.40
CA GLY A 128 -23.23 -56.51 13.61
C GLY A 128 -23.47 -54.99 13.42
N ARG A 129 -24.72 -54.65 13.04
CA ARG A 129 -25.41 -53.35 13.15
C ARG A 129 -25.04 -52.22 12.16
N ARG A 130 -25.82 -52.16 11.06
CA ARG A 130 -26.13 -50.95 10.29
C ARG A 130 -27.32 -50.22 10.92
N ARG A 131 -27.24 -48.88 11.01
CA ARG A 131 -28.38 -47.97 11.25
C ARG A 131 -29.12 -47.73 9.92
N GLN A 132 -30.44 -47.80 9.95
CA GLN A 132 -31.34 -47.35 8.89
C GLN A 132 -32.12 -46.10 9.30
N HIS A 133 -32.45 -45.32 8.29
CA HIS A 133 -33.33 -44.16 8.25
C HIS A 133 -34.73 -44.42 8.83
N HIS A 134 -35.29 -43.41 9.52
CA HIS A 134 -36.54 -42.68 9.22
C HIS A 134 -37.09 -42.08 10.51
N GLN A 135 -37.60 -40.84 10.47
CA GLN A 135 -38.98 -40.55 10.89
C GLN A 135 -39.37 -39.08 10.64
N ARG A 136 -40.59 -38.92 10.12
CA ARG A 136 -41.42 -37.71 10.14
C ARG A 136 -42.40 -37.79 11.33
N LEU A 137 -42.99 -36.63 11.64
CA LEU A 137 -44.31 -36.36 12.26
C LEU A 137 -44.39 -36.01 13.75
N TYR A 138 -44.63 -34.71 13.98
CA TYR A 138 -45.70 -34.06 14.77
C TYR A 138 -46.29 -34.74 16.03
N GLY A 139 -46.39 -33.97 17.12
CA GLY A 139 -47.38 -34.22 18.18
C GLY A 139 -47.15 -33.47 19.50
N ARG A 140 -47.96 -32.42 19.72
CA ARG A 140 -48.18 -31.53 20.88
C ARG A 140 -48.18 -32.16 22.30
N LEU A 141 -47.83 -31.35 23.32
CA LEU A 141 -48.68 -30.82 24.44
C LEU A 141 -47.77 -30.19 25.54
N ALA A 142 -47.90 -28.89 25.84
CA ALA A 142 -48.60 -28.29 27.02
C ALA A 142 -47.85 -28.51 28.37
N ALA A 143 -47.72 -27.61 29.34
CA ALA A 143 -48.08 -26.21 29.59
C ALA A 143 -47.45 -25.79 30.96
N ALA A 144 -47.67 -24.53 31.37
CA ALA A 144 -47.36 -23.84 32.65
C ALA A 144 -46.08 -22.98 32.62
N GLY A 145 -46.07 -21.68 32.92
CA GLY A 145 -47.03 -20.76 33.54
C GLY A 145 -46.25 -19.76 34.41
N LEU A 146 -46.18 -18.47 34.03
CA LEU A 146 -46.55 -17.25 34.81
C LEU A 146 -45.34 -16.28 34.78
N ALA A 147 -45.40 -14.94 34.70
CA ALA A 147 -46.47 -13.97 34.56
C ALA A 147 -45.92 -12.60 34.05
N ARG A 148 -46.71 -11.96 33.17
CA ARG A 148 -47.07 -10.53 32.97
C ARG A 148 -46.16 -9.35 33.41
N ALA A 149 -45.87 -8.49 32.43
CA ALA A 149 -46.32 -7.08 32.28
C ALA A 149 -46.09 -6.68 30.80
N GLY A 150 -46.95 -6.02 30.01
CA GLY A 150 -48.17 -5.27 30.24
C GLY A 150 -48.10 -3.92 29.52
N LEU A 151 -48.25 -3.84 28.20
CA LEU A 151 -48.66 -2.60 27.51
C LEU A 151 -49.27 -2.87 26.12
N ARG A 152 -50.44 -2.26 25.90
CA ARG A 152 -51.39 -2.45 24.80
C ARG A 152 -50.98 -1.66 23.56
N LEU A 153 -51.13 -2.24 22.37
CA LEU A 153 -51.32 -1.49 21.12
C LEU A 153 -52.46 -2.10 20.30
N ARG A 154 -53.30 -1.20 19.78
CA ARG A 154 -54.55 -1.42 19.04
C ARG A 154 -54.30 -2.03 17.66
N GLN A 155 -55.27 -2.84 17.23
CA GLN A 155 -55.40 -3.43 15.90
C GLN A 155 -55.78 -2.40 14.82
N GLY A 156 -55.29 -2.63 13.60
CA GLY A 156 -55.82 -2.09 12.35
C GLY A 156 -55.42 -3.01 11.19
N ARG A 157 -56.42 -3.67 10.58
CA ARG A 157 -56.34 -4.55 9.41
C ARG A 157 -56.13 -3.77 8.10
N ALA A 158 -55.46 -4.39 7.12
CA ALA A 158 -55.83 -4.50 5.69
C ALA A 158 -54.59 -4.98 4.90
N GLU A 159 -54.52 -6.26 4.52
CA GLU A 159 -54.89 -6.83 3.21
C GLU A 159 -53.85 -6.62 2.09
N ARG A 160 -53.35 -7.77 1.61
CA ARG A 160 -52.49 -7.95 0.42
C ARG A 160 -53.37 -8.03 -0.83
N PRO A 161 -52.79 -7.86 -2.03
CA PRO A 161 -53.00 -8.93 -3.00
C PRO A 161 -51.77 -9.36 -3.80
N ASP A 162 -51.94 -10.58 -4.32
CA ASP A 162 -51.03 -11.48 -5.00
C ASP A 162 -50.63 -11.08 -6.42
N HIS A 163 -49.48 -11.57 -6.85
CA HIS A 163 -49.03 -11.62 -8.24
C HIS A 163 -49.54 -12.89 -8.95
N ARG A 164 -50.01 -12.77 -10.20
CA ARG A 164 -49.68 -13.71 -11.30
C ARG A 164 -50.16 -13.28 -12.69
N SER A 165 -49.18 -13.19 -13.60
CA SER A 165 -49.12 -13.69 -14.99
C SER A 165 -50.31 -13.55 -15.96
N GLY A 166 -50.05 -13.04 -17.18
CA GLY A 166 -50.86 -13.39 -18.36
C GLY A 166 -50.64 -12.52 -19.59
N ARG A 167 -50.13 -13.12 -20.67
CA ARG A 167 -49.75 -12.54 -21.97
C ARG A 167 -50.91 -12.03 -22.86
N ARG A 168 -50.56 -11.01 -23.67
CA ARG A 168 -50.88 -10.73 -25.09
C ARG A 168 -52.33 -10.44 -25.50
N LEU A 169 -52.51 -9.30 -26.19
CA LEU A 169 -53.12 -9.20 -27.52
C LEU A 169 -52.56 -7.95 -28.27
N ARG A 170 -52.44 -8.07 -29.60
CA ARG A 170 -52.11 -7.01 -30.60
C ARG A 170 -53.38 -6.14 -30.85
N ALA A 171 -53.48 -5.07 -31.64
CA ALA A 171 -52.72 -4.43 -32.72
C ALA A 171 -53.24 -2.96 -32.84
N GLU A 172 -52.45 -1.96 -33.21
CA GLU A 172 -52.50 -1.14 -34.45
C GLU A 172 -52.17 0.30 -33.97
N GLY A 173 -51.42 1.18 -34.62
CA GLY A 173 -50.85 1.23 -35.94
C GLY A 173 -50.78 2.72 -36.34
N ALA A 174 -49.63 3.38 -36.21
CA ALA A 174 -49.34 4.59 -36.99
C ALA A 174 -47.83 4.77 -37.12
N ARG A 175 -47.41 4.83 -38.37
CA ARG A 175 -46.04 4.83 -38.89
C ARG A 175 -45.49 6.25 -38.88
N GLN A 176 -44.17 6.38 -38.70
CA GLN A 176 -43.30 7.02 -39.69
C GLN A 176 -41.83 6.63 -39.43
N ARG A 177 -41.13 6.26 -40.50
CA ARG A 177 -39.77 5.70 -40.54
C ARG A 177 -38.81 6.68 -41.24
N HIS A 178 -37.61 6.84 -40.66
CA HIS A 178 -36.28 6.93 -41.30
C HIS A 178 -35.92 8.15 -42.21
N PRO A 179 -34.63 8.46 -42.45
CA PRO A 179 -33.48 7.54 -42.44
C PRO A 179 -32.16 8.00 -41.78
N ALA A 180 -31.27 7.00 -41.70
CA ALA A 180 -29.89 7.02 -41.25
C ALA A 180 -28.98 7.89 -42.14
N GLY A 181 -27.89 8.40 -41.54
CA GLY A 181 -26.86 9.13 -42.25
C GLY A 181 -25.54 9.30 -41.50
N ARG A 182 -24.64 8.33 -41.72
CA ARG A 182 -23.18 8.48 -41.87
C ARG A 182 -22.28 8.79 -40.66
N ARG A 183 -21.44 7.77 -40.41
CA ARG A 183 -20.07 7.83 -39.89
C ARG A 183 -19.26 8.97 -40.52
N ALA A 184 -18.45 9.64 -39.70
CA ALA A 184 -17.27 10.35 -40.15
C ALA A 184 -16.11 10.08 -39.17
N ASP A 185 -15.06 9.47 -39.73
CA ASP A 185 -13.72 9.40 -39.18
C ASP A 185 -13.25 10.75 -38.64
N ARG A 186 -12.67 10.76 -37.44
CA ARG A 186 -11.74 11.83 -37.04
C ARG A 186 -10.34 11.27 -36.90
N HIS A 187 -9.59 11.52 -37.96
CA HIS A 187 -8.15 11.40 -38.04
C HIS A 187 -7.45 12.07 -36.85
N ARG A 188 -6.61 11.25 -36.22
CA ARG A 188 -5.32 11.57 -35.60
C ARG A 188 -4.64 12.75 -36.30
N ARG A 189 -4.48 13.89 -35.61
CA ARG A 189 -3.48 14.91 -35.95
C ARG A 189 -2.58 15.14 -34.75
N SER A 190 -1.34 14.69 -34.91
CA SER A 190 -0.16 15.03 -34.14
C SER A 190 0.10 16.53 -34.25
N LEU A 191 0.09 17.24 -33.12
CA LEU A 191 0.61 18.60 -33.02
C LEU A 191 2.04 18.52 -32.49
N GLU A 192 2.98 18.48 -33.43
CA GLU A 192 4.37 18.90 -33.19
C GLU A 192 4.35 20.41 -32.91
N ARG A 193 4.69 20.81 -31.68
CA ARG A 193 4.99 22.21 -31.38
C ARG A 193 6.44 22.49 -31.79
N ARG A 194 6.60 23.06 -32.98
CA ARG A 194 7.76 23.87 -33.37
C ARG A 194 7.66 25.22 -32.67
N SER A 195 8.72 25.61 -31.95
CA SER A 195 8.88 26.95 -31.40
C SER A 195 9.14 27.97 -32.52
N PRO A 196 8.56 29.18 -32.48
CA PRO A 196 9.02 30.28 -33.31
C PRO A 196 10.23 30.96 -32.69
N ARG A 197 11.25 31.19 -33.52
CA ARG A 197 12.34 32.14 -33.27
C ARG A 197 11.79 33.55 -33.47
N ALA A 198 12.14 34.46 -32.58
CA ALA A 198 12.11 35.89 -32.83
C ALA A 198 13.41 36.50 -32.30
N ASP A 199 13.97 37.33 -33.15
CA ASP A 199 15.26 38.01 -33.07
C ASP A 199 15.35 38.98 -31.89
N GLN A 200 16.55 39.09 -31.31
CA GLN A 200 17.11 40.37 -30.91
C GLN A 200 18.64 40.29 -30.84
N ALA A 201 19.25 41.29 -31.46
CA ALA A 201 20.64 41.39 -31.83
C ALA A 201 21.60 41.59 -30.64
N LEU A 202 22.82 41.06 -30.79
CA LEU A 202 24.01 41.46 -30.05
C LEU A 202 25.01 42.02 -31.07
N PRO A 203 25.75 43.10 -30.77
CA PRO A 203 26.75 43.62 -31.69
C PRO A 203 28.07 42.83 -31.63
N ASP A 204 28.68 42.82 -32.80
CA ASP A 204 29.88 42.11 -33.23
C ASP A 204 31.16 42.47 -32.48
N GLY A 205 32.08 41.49 -32.50
CA GLY A 205 33.46 41.63 -32.08
C GLY A 205 34.31 40.42 -32.47
N THR A 206 34.33 40.11 -33.78
CA THR A 206 35.49 39.62 -34.58
C THR A 206 36.43 38.58 -33.95
N CYS A 207 36.32 37.29 -34.32
CA CYS A 207 37.04 36.58 -35.41
C CYS A 207 38.40 35.98 -34.95
N GLY A 208 38.80 34.74 -35.28
CA GLY A 208 38.20 33.68 -36.09
C GLY A 208 38.92 32.33 -35.92
N ARG A 209 38.22 31.27 -36.37
CA ARG A 209 38.61 29.99 -37.03
C ARG A 209 40.11 29.60 -37.02
N GLY A 210 40.52 28.33 -36.87
CA GLY A 210 39.86 27.04 -37.04
C GLY A 210 40.84 26.04 -37.71
N GLY A 211 40.73 24.74 -37.40
CA GLY A 211 41.38 23.63 -38.11
C GLY A 211 42.89 23.47 -37.82
N GLY A 212 43.47 22.30 -37.58
CA GLY A 212 43.11 20.97 -38.05
C GLY A 212 44.11 20.50 -39.09
N LEU A 213 45.00 19.58 -38.67
CA LEU A 213 45.54 18.43 -39.43
C LEU A 213 46.87 18.56 -40.22
N TYR A 214 47.82 17.74 -39.74
CA TYR A 214 48.83 16.89 -40.41
C TYR A 214 50.06 17.45 -41.17
N ARG A 215 51.23 17.21 -40.53
CA ARG A 215 52.50 16.60 -41.03
C ARG A 215 53.04 16.93 -42.43
N HIS A 216 54.28 17.44 -42.48
CA HIS A 216 55.58 16.77 -42.76
C HIS A 216 56.65 17.88 -42.93
N GLY A 217 57.76 17.89 -42.16
CA GLY A 217 59.12 17.49 -42.57
C GLY A 217 59.82 18.54 -43.46
N ALA A 218 61.13 18.86 -43.42
CA ALA A 218 62.30 18.63 -42.59
C ALA A 218 63.46 19.47 -43.22
N LEU A 219 64.64 19.46 -42.57
CA LEU A 219 66.01 19.94 -43.00
C LEU A 219 66.44 21.28 -42.37
N ALA A 220 67.65 21.46 -41.82
CA ALA A 220 68.95 20.80 -42.03
C ALA A 220 69.85 20.83 -40.75
N ARG A 221 70.49 19.71 -40.39
CA ARG A 221 71.94 19.36 -40.42
C ARG A 221 72.82 19.73 -39.17
N GLN A 222 73.48 18.67 -38.65
CA GLN A 222 74.49 18.48 -37.57
C GLN A 222 75.85 19.15 -37.89
N PRO A 223 76.95 19.21 -37.05
CA PRO A 223 77.72 18.20 -36.27
C PRO A 223 77.22 17.36 -35.09
N GLY A 224 77.74 16.15 -34.87
CA GLY A 224 77.38 15.25 -33.76
C GLY A 224 78.51 14.85 -32.82
N LEU A 225 78.21 13.93 -31.89
CA LEU A 225 79.13 12.97 -31.26
C LEU A 225 78.37 11.95 -30.37
N ARG A 226 78.55 10.67 -30.73
CA ARG A 226 78.59 9.41 -29.95
C ARG A 226 77.51 9.02 -28.91
N LEU A 227 77.18 7.73 -29.00
CA LEU A 227 76.25 6.88 -28.25
C LEU A 227 76.56 6.79 -26.74
N ASP A 228 75.52 6.71 -25.88
CA ASP A 228 75.16 5.45 -25.20
C ASP A 228 73.82 5.54 -24.42
N HIS A 229 73.07 4.44 -24.38
CA HIS A 229 71.78 4.32 -23.70
C HIS A 229 71.93 4.13 -22.17
N ARG A 230 71.55 5.13 -21.36
CA ARG A 230 71.18 4.92 -19.93
C ARG A 230 70.00 5.81 -19.49
N ARG A 231 69.05 5.20 -18.78
CA ARG A 231 67.83 5.80 -18.20
C ARG A 231 68.15 6.99 -17.26
N PRO A 232 67.43 8.12 -17.32
CA PRO A 232 67.44 9.09 -16.22
C PRO A 232 66.40 8.69 -15.16
N GLY A 233 66.91 8.33 -13.99
CA GLY A 233 66.12 8.02 -12.81
C GLY A 233 65.56 9.24 -12.09
N ALA A 234 64.52 8.97 -11.30
CA ALA A 234 64.14 9.62 -10.05
C ALA A 234 64.00 11.15 -10.04
N CYS A 235 62.85 11.63 -10.52
CA CYS A 235 62.29 12.91 -10.04
C CYS A 235 61.96 12.75 -8.55
N ARG A 236 62.73 13.42 -7.68
CA ARG A 236 62.52 13.48 -6.23
C ARG A 236 61.13 14.06 -5.96
N ARG A 237 60.16 13.21 -5.64
CA ARG A 237 58.87 13.63 -5.07
C ARG A 237 59.16 14.40 -3.79
N ARG A 238 58.81 15.69 -3.75
CA ARG A 238 58.65 16.44 -2.50
C ARG A 238 57.81 15.59 -1.54
N ARG A 239 58.41 15.11 -0.46
CA ARG A 239 57.65 14.54 0.66
C ARG A 239 56.83 15.70 1.24
N LEU A 240 55.52 15.51 1.30
CA LEU A 240 54.66 16.37 2.11
C LEU A 240 55.18 16.34 3.56
N PRO A 241 55.13 17.46 4.31
CA PRO A 241 55.50 17.48 5.72
C PRO A 241 54.74 16.37 6.47
N SER A 242 55.44 15.68 7.37
CA SER A 242 54.92 14.56 8.19
C SER A 242 53.61 14.91 8.91
N ASP A 243 53.42 16.19 9.22
CA ASP A 243 52.30 16.66 10.04
C ASP A 243 50.97 16.70 9.28
N GLU A 244 51.00 16.98 7.97
CA GLU A 244 49.81 16.96 7.11
C GLU A 244 49.34 15.52 6.81
N LEU A 245 50.29 14.58 6.69
CA LEU A 245 49.98 13.16 6.59
C LEU A 245 49.38 12.65 7.91
N SER A 246 49.89 13.13 9.05
CA SER A 246 49.34 12.79 10.37
C SER A 246 47.91 13.33 10.54
N LEU A 247 47.61 14.54 10.05
CA LEU A 247 46.28 15.13 10.16
C LEU A 247 45.29 14.42 9.24
N ARG A 248 45.68 14.11 7.99
CA ARG A 248 44.86 13.31 7.07
C ARG A 248 44.63 11.89 7.59
N ASN A 249 45.63 11.27 8.22
CA ASN A 249 45.50 9.95 8.82
C ASN A 249 44.68 9.99 10.12
N LYS A 250 44.76 11.07 10.92
CA LYS A 250 43.89 11.30 12.09
C LYS A 250 42.43 11.58 11.69
N ILE A 251 42.19 12.29 10.58
CA ILE A 251 40.85 12.50 10.02
C ILE A 251 40.30 11.21 9.40
N LYS A 252 41.15 10.37 8.80
CA LYS A 252 40.76 9.02 8.34
C LYS A 252 40.49 8.06 9.50
N ALA A 253 41.28 8.11 10.56
CA ALA A 253 41.15 7.24 11.75
C ALA A 253 39.96 7.63 12.64
N ARG A 254 39.49 8.88 12.59
CA ARG A 254 38.25 9.33 13.27
C ARG A 254 36.97 9.12 12.48
N ARG A 255 37.05 8.62 11.24
CA ARG A 255 35.88 8.11 10.53
C ARG A 255 35.79 6.62 10.80
N GLU A 256 35.28 6.28 11.99
CA GLU A 256 34.48 5.06 12.10
C GLU A 256 33.55 5.05 10.87
N PRO A 257 33.58 4.03 10.02
CA PRO A 257 32.61 3.94 8.95
C PRO A 257 31.25 4.02 9.66
N PHE A 258 30.46 5.03 9.32
CA PHE A 258 29.10 5.16 9.80
C PHE A 258 28.31 3.96 9.24
N MET A 259 28.49 2.81 9.87
CA MET A 259 27.85 1.57 9.53
C MET A 259 26.49 1.68 10.20
N ILE A 260 25.46 1.81 9.37
CA ILE A 260 24.09 1.86 9.86
C ILE A 260 23.86 0.55 10.60
N ASN A 261 23.66 0.62 11.91
CA ASN A 261 23.27 -0.54 12.69
C ASN A 261 21.82 -0.91 12.32
N PHE A 262 21.64 -2.07 11.70
CA PHE A 262 20.34 -2.61 11.31
C PHE A 262 19.77 -3.58 12.35
N GLU A 263 20.47 -3.80 13.46
CA GLU A 263 19.94 -4.61 14.55
C GLU A 263 18.73 -3.93 15.17
N ILE A 264 17.69 -4.74 15.39
CA ILE A 264 16.52 -4.28 16.13
C ILE A 264 16.94 -4.10 17.59
N PRO A 265 16.68 -2.93 18.21
CA PRO A 265 16.92 -2.71 19.64
C PRO A 265 16.24 -3.76 20.52
N ASP A 266 16.86 -4.14 21.64
CA ASP A 266 16.40 -5.26 22.47
C ASP A 266 15.04 -5.00 23.14
N ASP A 267 14.76 -3.75 23.49
CA ASP A 267 13.43 -3.31 23.96
C ASP A 267 12.36 -3.54 22.89
N ILE A 268 12.66 -3.25 21.62
CA ILE A 268 11.75 -3.49 20.50
C ILE A 268 11.61 -5.00 20.22
N LYS A 269 12.69 -5.79 20.34
CA LYS A 269 12.61 -7.26 20.22
C LYS A 269 11.69 -7.85 21.28
N ALA A 270 11.77 -7.39 22.53
CA ALA A 270 10.91 -7.85 23.61
C ALA A 270 9.44 -7.53 23.33
N ILE A 271 9.14 -6.31 22.87
CA ILE A 271 7.77 -5.92 22.49
C ILE A 271 7.26 -6.75 21.31
N ARG A 272 8.10 -6.95 20.28
CA ARG A 272 7.78 -7.81 19.13
C ARG A 272 7.44 -9.23 19.58
N ALA A 273 8.28 -9.83 20.42
CA ALA A 273 8.08 -11.18 20.92
C ALA A 273 6.75 -11.29 21.70
N LYS A 274 6.43 -10.30 22.54
CA LYS A 274 5.16 -10.25 23.26
C LYS A 274 3.95 -10.17 22.33
N VAL A 275 3.99 -9.31 21.31
CA VAL A 275 2.92 -9.23 20.31
C VAL A 275 2.82 -10.53 19.49
N GLY A 276 3.96 -11.11 19.10
CA GLY A 276 4.01 -12.39 18.39
C GLY A 276 3.34 -13.52 19.19
N ALA A 277 3.68 -13.64 20.47
CA ALA A 277 3.06 -14.62 21.38
C ALA A 277 1.54 -14.43 21.47
N PHE A 278 1.06 -13.19 21.63
CA PHE A 278 -0.38 -12.90 21.63
C PHE A 278 -1.07 -13.33 20.32
N ILE A 279 -0.43 -13.06 19.18
CA ILE A 279 -0.96 -13.48 17.87
C ILE A 279 -1.04 -15.01 17.79
N ASP A 280 0.02 -15.71 18.19
CA ASP A 280 0.12 -17.17 18.12
C ASP A 280 -0.82 -17.89 19.11
N GLU A 281 -0.97 -17.39 20.33
CA GLU A 281 -1.72 -18.03 21.40
C GLU A 281 -3.21 -17.68 21.40
N HIS A 282 -3.58 -16.50 20.89
CA HIS A 282 -4.96 -16.01 21.00
C HIS A 282 -5.60 -15.72 19.65
N VAL A 283 -4.91 -15.03 18.74
CA VAL A 283 -5.53 -14.58 17.49
C VAL A 283 -5.63 -15.69 16.46
N LEU A 284 -4.53 -16.35 16.09
CA LEU A 284 -4.53 -17.40 15.07
C LEU A 284 -5.46 -18.58 15.41
N PRO A 285 -5.55 -19.05 16.67
CA PRO A 285 -6.52 -20.06 17.04
C PRO A 285 -7.97 -19.59 16.85
N ALA A 286 -8.27 -18.34 17.22
CA ALA A 286 -9.60 -17.75 17.13
C ALA A 286 -10.07 -17.53 15.67
N GLU A 287 -9.16 -17.47 14.69
CA GLU A 287 -9.54 -17.40 13.27
C GLU A 287 -10.39 -18.60 12.82
N LYS A 288 -10.30 -19.74 13.51
CA LYS A 288 -11.14 -20.93 13.24
C LYS A 288 -12.60 -20.72 13.62
N GLU A 289 -12.89 -19.79 14.53
CA GLU A 289 -14.23 -19.44 14.98
C GLU A 289 -14.96 -18.50 13.99
N ILE A 290 -14.23 -17.91 13.03
CA ILE A 290 -14.81 -17.01 12.03
C ILE A 290 -15.86 -17.76 11.20
N GLY A 291 -17.07 -17.21 11.18
CA GLY A 291 -18.25 -17.79 10.53
C GLY A 291 -18.99 -18.84 11.37
N ALA A 292 -18.46 -19.26 12.51
CA ALA A 292 -19.14 -20.14 13.46
C ALA A 292 -19.91 -19.35 14.55
N ARG A 293 -19.52 -18.10 14.80
CA ARG A 293 -20.15 -17.15 15.72
C ARG A 293 -19.94 -15.72 15.21
N PRO A 294 -20.65 -14.71 15.76
CA PRO A 294 -20.48 -13.33 15.35
C PRO A 294 -19.02 -12.87 15.46
N TYR A 295 -18.50 -12.27 14.38
CA TYR A 295 -17.12 -11.83 14.26
C TYR A 295 -16.77 -10.82 15.36
N PHE A 296 -17.67 -9.86 15.61
CA PHE A 296 -17.39 -8.83 16.62
C PHE A 296 -17.43 -9.34 18.06
N ASP A 297 -18.02 -10.50 18.32
CA ASP A 297 -17.90 -11.14 19.64
C ASP A 297 -16.53 -11.78 19.81
N ILE A 298 -15.96 -12.36 18.74
CA ILE A 298 -14.57 -12.85 18.74
C ILE A 298 -13.63 -11.67 18.97
N VAL A 299 -13.84 -10.56 18.25
CA VAL A 299 -13.08 -9.32 18.42
C VAL A 299 -13.13 -8.86 19.88
N LYS A 300 -14.33 -8.67 20.48
CA LYS A 300 -14.46 -8.21 21.86
C LYS A 300 -13.71 -9.09 22.86
N ALA A 301 -13.78 -10.42 22.69
CA ALA A 301 -13.06 -11.36 23.55
C ALA A 301 -11.53 -11.19 23.43
N LEU A 302 -11.02 -11.00 22.22
CA LEU A 302 -9.60 -10.75 21.99
C LEU A 302 -9.15 -9.37 22.47
N GLN A 303 -10.00 -8.35 22.31
CA GLN A 303 -9.74 -7.01 22.83
C GLN A 303 -9.61 -7.00 24.36
N ALA A 304 -10.44 -7.76 25.07
CA ALA A 304 -10.33 -7.92 26.52
C ALA A 304 -8.96 -8.51 26.92
N LYS A 305 -8.48 -9.55 26.21
CA LYS A 305 -7.15 -10.13 26.43
C LYS A 305 -6.02 -9.16 26.10
N ALA A 306 -6.10 -8.49 24.94
CA ALA A 306 -5.10 -7.51 24.52
C ALA A 306 -4.96 -6.36 25.54
N ARG A 307 -6.09 -5.91 26.12
CA ARG A 307 -6.08 -4.92 27.21
C ARG A 307 -5.44 -5.46 28.48
N ALA A 308 -5.80 -6.67 28.91
CA ALA A 308 -5.21 -7.31 30.09
C ALA A 308 -3.68 -7.48 29.96
N GLU A 309 -3.19 -7.72 28.74
CA GLU A 309 -1.76 -7.85 28.46
C GLU A 309 -1.06 -6.51 28.14
N GLY A 310 -1.78 -5.39 28.09
CA GLY A 310 -1.20 -4.08 27.78
C GLY A 310 -0.72 -3.93 26.34
N LEU A 311 -1.42 -4.58 25.38
CA LEU A 311 -1.14 -4.53 23.94
C LEU A 311 -2.10 -3.60 23.17
N TRP A 312 -2.93 -2.85 23.89
CA TRP A 312 -3.97 -2.01 23.33
C TRP A 312 -3.40 -0.78 22.60
N CYS A 313 -3.92 -0.50 21.40
CA CYS A 313 -3.59 0.67 20.57
C CYS A 313 -2.08 0.96 20.46
N PRO A 314 -1.30 0.16 19.71
CA PRO A 314 0.16 0.27 19.68
C PRO A 314 0.71 1.66 19.31
N PHE A 315 0.02 2.40 18.44
CA PHE A 315 0.42 3.71 17.92
C PHE A 315 -0.13 4.89 18.74
N VAL A 316 -1.01 4.64 19.70
CA VAL A 316 -1.62 5.69 20.52
C VAL A 316 -0.70 5.99 21.71
N PRO A 317 -0.44 7.27 22.04
CA PRO A 317 0.33 7.66 23.21
C PRO A 317 -0.24 7.11 24.52
N LYS A 318 0.62 6.97 25.54
CA LYS A 318 0.22 6.42 26.84
C LYS A 318 -0.80 7.28 27.55
N GLU A 319 -0.78 8.60 27.38
CA GLU A 319 -1.77 9.49 28.00
C GLU A 319 -3.21 9.25 27.50
N TRP A 320 -3.36 8.60 26.34
CA TRP A 320 -4.64 8.17 25.79
C TRP A 320 -4.92 6.68 26.04
N GLY A 321 -4.08 5.98 26.81
CA GLY A 321 -4.27 4.55 27.14
C GLY A 321 -3.77 3.57 26.08
N GLY A 322 -2.90 4.02 25.15
CA GLY A 322 -2.19 3.15 24.22
C GLY A 322 -0.80 2.73 24.72
N MET A 323 -0.06 1.99 23.89
CA MET A 323 1.30 1.54 24.22
C MET A 323 2.35 2.67 24.10
N GLY A 324 2.09 3.70 23.29
CA GLY A 324 3.03 4.78 22.99
C GLY A 324 4.23 4.35 22.16
N LEU A 325 4.08 3.38 21.24
CA LEU A 325 5.19 2.92 20.42
C LEU A 325 5.59 3.97 19.37
N GLY A 326 6.89 4.27 19.29
CA GLY A 326 7.46 5.04 18.19
C GLY A 326 7.39 4.28 16.85
N HIS A 327 7.67 4.98 15.74
CA HIS A 327 7.48 4.43 14.38
C HIS A 327 8.21 3.10 14.11
N LEU A 328 9.45 2.95 14.59
CA LEU A 328 10.22 1.71 14.38
C LEU A 328 9.58 0.53 15.12
N ALA A 329 9.32 0.71 16.42
CA ALA A 329 8.67 -0.32 17.23
C ALA A 329 7.30 -0.69 16.65
N ASN A 330 6.52 0.32 16.25
CA ASN A 330 5.22 0.11 15.61
C ASN A 330 5.34 -0.69 14.30
N ALA A 331 6.28 -0.33 13.42
CA ALA A 331 6.50 -1.06 12.18
C ALA A 331 6.82 -2.54 12.44
N ILE A 332 7.69 -2.82 13.40
CA ILE A 332 8.10 -4.18 13.74
C ILE A 332 6.95 -4.99 14.33
N VAL A 333 6.14 -4.45 15.24
CA VAL A 333 4.98 -5.18 15.79
C VAL A 333 3.89 -5.40 14.74
N GLN A 334 3.75 -4.49 13.77
CA GLN A 334 2.77 -4.65 12.70
C GLN A 334 3.11 -5.82 11.77
N ILE A 335 4.36 -6.27 11.71
CA ILE A 335 4.71 -7.52 11.02
C ILE A 335 4.02 -8.70 11.72
N GLU A 336 4.06 -8.76 13.05
CA GLU A 336 3.39 -9.83 13.81
C GLU A 336 1.87 -9.76 13.66
N VAL A 337 1.28 -8.57 13.79
CA VAL A 337 -0.17 -8.35 13.57
C VAL A 337 -0.58 -8.79 12.16
N GLY A 338 0.26 -8.52 11.16
CA GLY A 338 0.02 -8.86 9.76
C GLY A 338 0.01 -10.36 9.45
N ARG A 339 0.44 -11.22 10.40
CA ARG A 339 0.35 -12.68 10.29
C ARG A 339 -1.11 -13.16 10.34
N SER A 340 -2.01 -12.39 10.95
CA SER A 340 -3.47 -12.64 10.93
C SER A 340 -4.09 -12.12 9.63
N PHE A 341 -4.31 -13.01 8.67
CA PHE A 341 -4.81 -12.63 7.33
C PHE A 341 -6.29 -12.25 7.34
N SER A 342 -7.03 -12.69 8.37
CA SER A 342 -8.42 -12.30 8.62
C SER A 342 -8.57 -10.88 9.19
N TYR A 343 -7.45 -10.20 9.43
CA TYR A 343 -7.34 -8.93 10.14
C TYR A 343 -7.81 -8.94 11.60
N LEU A 344 -8.11 -10.11 12.16
CA LEU A 344 -8.58 -10.26 13.53
C LEU A 344 -7.54 -9.72 14.53
N GLY A 345 -6.25 -9.91 14.26
CA GLY A 345 -5.17 -9.32 15.07
C GLY A 345 -5.20 -7.79 15.09
N ALA A 346 -5.51 -7.15 13.96
CA ALA A 346 -5.61 -5.69 13.90
C ALA A 346 -6.81 -5.16 14.69
N TRP A 347 -7.93 -5.89 14.66
CA TRP A 347 -9.11 -5.56 15.48
C TRP A 347 -8.90 -5.82 16.97
N ALA A 348 -8.19 -6.90 17.32
CA ALA A 348 -7.88 -7.27 18.70
C ALA A 348 -7.04 -6.20 19.41
N LEU A 349 -6.07 -5.60 18.71
CA LEU A 349 -5.21 -4.54 19.24
C LEU A 349 -5.76 -3.12 18.99
N ASN A 350 -6.95 -2.99 18.39
CA ASN A 350 -7.55 -1.70 17.97
C ASN A 350 -6.63 -0.86 17.08
N CYS A 351 -5.97 -1.53 16.13
CA CYS A 351 -5.05 -0.93 15.17
C CYS A 351 -5.44 -1.17 13.72
N MET A 352 -6.74 -1.40 13.48
CA MET A 352 -7.29 -1.56 12.15
C MET A 352 -7.39 -0.20 11.43
N GLY A 353 -6.97 -0.16 10.17
CA GLY A 353 -7.28 0.99 9.31
C GLY A 353 -8.75 0.98 8.92
N PRO A 354 -9.48 2.12 8.97
CA PRO A 354 -8.96 3.48 9.06
C PRO A 354 -8.85 4.08 10.48
N GLN A 355 -9.16 3.33 11.54
CA GLN A 355 -9.25 3.83 12.92
C GLN A 355 -7.91 4.34 13.43
N ASP A 356 -6.87 3.54 13.23
CA ASP A 356 -5.54 3.83 13.75
C ASP A 356 -5.00 5.20 13.32
N ALA A 357 -5.00 5.43 12.02
CA ALA A 357 -4.53 6.67 11.44
C ALA A 357 -5.44 7.85 11.83
N THR A 358 -6.73 7.61 12.08
CA THR A 358 -7.64 8.67 12.49
C THR A 358 -7.48 9.04 13.97
N MET A 359 -7.24 8.08 14.88
CA MET A 359 -6.92 8.41 16.27
C MET A 359 -5.72 9.35 16.33
N VAL A 360 -4.64 9.06 15.59
CA VAL A 360 -3.46 9.95 15.53
C VAL A 360 -3.80 11.32 14.92
N THR A 361 -4.68 11.35 13.92
CA THR A 361 -5.13 12.61 13.30
C THR A 361 -5.92 13.46 14.29
N LEU A 362 -6.81 12.86 15.08
CA LEU A 362 -7.60 13.55 16.11
C LEU A 362 -6.74 14.02 17.29
N ILE A 363 -5.72 13.25 17.68
CA ILE A 363 -4.77 13.67 18.72
C ILE A 363 -4.05 14.96 18.28
N GLU A 364 -3.59 15.00 17.03
CA GLU A 364 -2.79 16.13 16.51
C GLU A 364 -3.65 17.36 16.16
N HIS A 365 -4.83 17.15 15.57
CA HIS A 365 -5.61 18.22 14.93
C HIS A 365 -6.99 18.45 15.53
N GLY A 366 -7.44 17.59 16.44
CA GLY A 366 -8.74 17.73 17.09
C GLY A 366 -8.75 18.84 18.14
N THR A 367 -9.88 19.53 18.29
CA THR A 367 -10.15 20.35 19.48
C THR A 367 -10.38 19.46 20.70
N GLU A 368 -10.36 20.02 21.91
CA GLU A 368 -10.64 19.25 23.12
C GLU A 368 -12.06 18.66 23.11
N GLU A 369 -13.07 19.37 22.59
CA GLU A 369 -14.42 18.82 22.44
C GLU A 369 -14.46 17.67 21.42
N GLN A 370 -13.72 17.80 20.31
CA GLN A 370 -13.62 16.73 19.31
C GLN A 370 -12.90 15.49 19.87
N LYS A 371 -11.85 15.69 20.69
CA LYS A 371 -11.14 14.58 21.33
C LYS A 371 -12.04 13.88 22.36
N GLU A 372 -12.76 14.63 23.18
CA GLU A 372 -13.70 14.06 24.13
C GLU A 372 -14.78 13.23 23.42
N LYS A 373 -15.39 13.82 22.39
CA LYS A 373 -16.55 13.23 21.72
C LYS A 373 -16.19 12.09 20.77
N TYR A 374 -15.04 12.17 20.08
CA TYR A 374 -14.70 11.24 18.99
C TYR A 374 -13.43 10.43 19.25
N LEU A 375 -12.37 11.01 19.82
CA LEU A 375 -11.13 10.28 20.06
C LEU A 375 -11.29 9.27 21.19
N LYS A 376 -11.85 9.66 22.34
CA LYS A 376 -12.00 8.75 23.49
C LYS A 376 -12.81 7.49 23.13
N PRO A 377 -14.02 7.58 22.53
CA PRO A 377 -14.77 6.37 22.17
C PRO A 377 -14.04 5.52 21.12
N LEU A 378 -13.29 6.14 20.21
CA LEU A 378 -12.51 5.43 19.19
C LEU A 378 -11.34 4.65 19.82
N VAL A 379 -10.61 5.27 20.75
CA VAL A 379 -9.54 4.62 21.51
C VAL A 379 -10.10 3.53 22.43
N ASN A 380 -11.30 3.72 22.98
CA ASN A 380 -11.99 2.69 23.76
C ASN A 380 -12.47 1.50 22.92
N GLY A 381 -12.58 1.66 21.59
CA GLY A 381 -13.15 0.66 20.70
C GLY A 381 -14.67 0.61 20.70
N ASP A 382 -15.32 1.64 21.25
CA ASP A 382 -16.79 1.75 21.36
C ASP A 382 -17.43 2.11 20.02
N ILE A 383 -16.71 2.88 19.19
CA ILE A 383 -17.16 3.30 17.87
C ILE A 383 -16.16 2.91 16.79
N ARG A 384 -16.68 2.75 15.58
CA ARG A 384 -15.91 2.54 14.34
C ARG A 384 -16.02 3.73 13.43
N ILE A 385 -15.03 3.84 12.56
CA ILE A 385 -14.88 4.98 11.67
C ILE A 385 -14.58 4.55 10.25
N CYS A 386 -15.03 5.36 9.29
CA CYS A 386 -14.62 5.26 7.89
C CYS A 386 -13.90 6.54 7.44
N PHE A 387 -13.08 6.42 6.38
CA PHE A 387 -12.43 7.57 5.75
C PHE A 387 -12.91 7.70 4.30
N SER A 388 -13.56 8.83 4.02
CA SER A 388 -14.33 9.06 2.80
C SER A 388 -13.72 10.20 2.01
N MET A 389 -12.69 9.85 1.23
CA MET A 389 -11.92 10.78 0.41
C MET A 389 -12.13 10.51 -1.07
N THR A 390 -11.86 9.28 -1.50
CA THR A 390 -11.86 8.85 -2.91
C THR A 390 -13.21 9.07 -3.58
N GLU A 391 -13.18 9.44 -4.84
CA GLU A 391 -14.35 9.63 -5.72
C GLU A 391 -14.10 8.93 -7.06
N ARG A 392 -15.13 8.70 -7.88
CA ARG A 392 -14.92 8.12 -9.21
C ARG A 392 -14.00 9.00 -10.08
N ALA A 393 -14.10 10.32 -9.91
CA ALA A 393 -13.26 11.30 -10.59
C ALA A 393 -11.88 11.52 -9.92
N ALA A 394 -11.68 11.06 -8.67
CA ALA A 394 -10.51 11.40 -7.87
C ALA A 394 -10.05 10.22 -7.01
N GLY A 395 -9.08 9.47 -7.53
CA GLY A 395 -8.36 8.40 -6.83
C GLY A 395 -6.92 8.78 -6.51
N SER A 396 -5.99 8.38 -7.39
CA SER A 396 -4.56 8.71 -7.25
C SER A 396 -4.30 10.23 -7.26
N ASP A 397 -5.03 10.97 -8.11
CA ASP A 397 -5.07 12.43 -8.05
C ASP A 397 -6.24 12.90 -7.19
N ALA A 398 -6.02 12.97 -5.88
CA ALA A 398 -7.03 13.46 -4.93
C ALA A 398 -7.41 14.93 -5.13
N THR A 399 -6.62 15.70 -5.90
CA THR A 399 -6.95 17.12 -6.17
C THR A 399 -8.05 17.28 -7.22
N GLY A 400 -8.39 16.21 -7.94
CA GLY A 400 -9.53 16.16 -8.86
C GLY A 400 -10.89 16.06 -8.16
N MET A 401 -10.93 16.08 -6.82
CA MET A 401 -12.14 15.94 -6.01
C MET A 401 -13.22 16.98 -6.38
N GLN A 402 -14.45 16.50 -6.48
CA GLN A 402 -15.65 17.23 -6.88
C GLN A 402 -16.66 17.41 -5.75
N THR A 403 -16.61 16.61 -4.67
CA THR A 403 -17.47 16.86 -3.49
C THR A 403 -17.19 18.25 -2.95
N LYS A 404 -18.24 19.06 -2.81
CA LYS A 404 -18.17 20.44 -2.30
C LYS A 404 -18.74 20.51 -0.89
N ALA A 405 -18.28 21.50 -0.15
CA ALA A 405 -18.80 21.89 1.15
C ALA A 405 -18.93 23.42 1.16
N GLU A 406 -20.15 23.92 1.33
CA GLU A 406 -20.47 25.34 1.37
C GLU A 406 -20.93 25.71 2.78
N LEU A 407 -20.47 26.84 3.32
CA LEU A 407 -20.85 27.30 4.65
C LEU A 407 -22.20 28.03 4.55
N ASP A 408 -23.18 27.58 5.32
CA ASP A 408 -24.54 28.10 5.39
C ASP A 408 -24.87 28.34 6.88
N GLY A 409 -24.68 29.58 7.32
CA GLY A 409 -24.79 29.95 8.74
C GLY A 409 -23.70 29.30 9.58
N ASP A 410 -24.11 28.47 10.54
CA ASP A 410 -23.24 27.72 11.47
C ASP A 410 -23.01 26.26 11.03
N GLU A 411 -23.45 25.87 9.84
CA GLU A 411 -23.28 24.53 9.29
C GLU A 411 -22.63 24.52 7.90
N TRP A 412 -21.95 23.43 7.57
CA TRP A 412 -21.49 23.14 6.23
C TRP A 412 -22.49 22.22 5.53
N VAL A 413 -22.85 22.56 4.30
CA VAL A 413 -23.69 21.74 3.43
C VAL A 413 -22.80 21.05 2.40
N LEU A 414 -22.72 19.73 2.48
CA LEU A 414 -21.90 18.91 1.61
C LEU A 414 -22.74 18.26 0.51
N ASN A 415 -22.20 18.22 -0.71
CA ASN A 415 -22.82 17.57 -1.87
C ASN A 415 -21.74 16.89 -2.75
N GLY A 416 -21.99 15.64 -3.15
CA GLY A 416 -21.08 14.87 -4.00
C GLY A 416 -21.27 13.36 -3.90
N GLU A 417 -20.17 12.64 -4.07
CA GLU A 417 -20.11 11.18 -3.95
C GLU A 417 -18.79 10.74 -3.35
N LYS A 418 -18.77 9.58 -2.72
CA LYS A 418 -17.55 8.90 -2.27
C LYS A 418 -17.54 7.46 -2.74
N TRP A 419 -16.34 7.00 -3.05
CA TRP A 419 -16.08 5.72 -3.68
C TRP A 419 -15.10 4.92 -2.81
N PHE A 420 -15.39 3.65 -2.56
CA PHE A 420 -14.58 2.77 -1.70
C PHE A 420 -14.40 3.27 -0.26
N ALA A 421 -15.45 3.83 0.36
CA ALA A 421 -15.43 4.23 1.77
C ALA A 421 -15.41 2.97 2.66
N SER A 422 -14.19 2.55 3.04
CA SER A 422 -13.96 1.29 3.77
C SER A 422 -14.63 1.32 5.15
N SER A 423 -15.37 0.26 5.46
CA SER A 423 -16.11 0.06 6.71
C SER A 423 -17.25 1.07 6.96
N ALA A 424 -17.68 1.85 5.96
CA ALA A 424 -18.72 2.87 6.17
C ALA A 424 -20.03 2.27 6.69
N SER A 425 -20.44 1.10 6.20
CA SER A 425 -21.67 0.40 6.57
C SER A 425 -21.72 -0.07 8.03
N ILE A 426 -20.56 -0.14 8.70
CA ILE A 426 -20.43 -0.56 10.11
C ILE A 426 -19.90 0.55 11.03
N SER A 427 -19.76 1.78 10.51
CA SER A 427 -19.14 2.90 11.23
C SER A 427 -20.19 3.84 11.81
N GLN A 428 -19.87 4.42 12.97
CA GLN A 428 -20.68 5.46 13.64
C GLN A 428 -20.14 6.86 13.34
N LEU A 429 -18.97 6.95 12.72
CA LEU A 429 -18.32 8.21 12.36
C LEU A 429 -17.67 8.09 10.98
N ALA A 430 -17.70 9.16 10.20
CA ALA A 430 -17.02 9.26 8.92
C ALA A 430 -16.14 10.52 8.90
N LEU A 431 -14.89 10.38 8.43
CA LEU A 431 -14.07 11.52 8.03
C LEU A 431 -14.33 11.79 6.56
N VAL A 432 -15.11 12.82 6.27
CA VAL A 432 -15.48 13.20 4.90
C VAL A 432 -14.58 14.34 4.45
N MET A 433 -13.85 14.13 3.35
CA MET A 433 -13.05 15.19 2.74
C MET A 433 -13.82 15.84 1.59
N ALA A 434 -13.87 17.17 1.57
CA ALA A 434 -14.59 17.94 0.55
C ALA A 434 -13.85 19.24 0.21
N LYS A 435 -14.15 19.78 -0.97
CA LYS A 435 -13.66 21.07 -1.43
C LYS A 435 -14.46 22.20 -0.79
N THR A 436 -13.79 23.02 0.01
CA THR A 436 -14.37 24.17 0.72
C THR A 436 -13.99 25.51 0.10
N ASP A 437 -12.94 25.54 -0.73
CA ASP A 437 -12.43 26.77 -1.32
C ASP A 437 -11.83 26.46 -2.70
N PRO A 438 -12.59 26.61 -3.80
CA PRO A 438 -12.10 26.29 -5.14
C PRO A 438 -11.05 27.27 -5.66
N ASP A 439 -10.94 28.46 -5.08
CA ASP A 439 -10.06 29.53 -5.54
C ASP A 439 -8.72 29.55 -4.78
N ALA A 440 -8.65 28.88 -3.62
CA ALA A 440 -7.41 28.67 -2.90
C ALA A 440 -6.34 27.91 -3.73
N PRO A 441 -5.05 28.01 -3.38
CA PRO A 441 -4.00 27.18 -3.98
C PRO A 441 -4.38 25.70 -3.97
N ARG A 442 -4.05 24.97 -5.04
CA ARG A 442 -4.53 23.59 -5.32
C ARG A 442 -4.63 22.65 -4.11
N HIS A 443 -3.68 22.66 -3.18
CA HIS A 443 -3.68 21.77 -2.00
C HIS A 443 -4.36 22.35 -0.75
N ARG A 444 -4.75 23.62 -0.77
CA ARG A 444 -5.50 24.30 0.30
C ARG A 444 -7.01 24.39 0.02
N GLN A 445 -7.47 23.81 -1.08
CA GLN A 445 -8.87 23.84 -1.48
C GLN A 445 -9.78 22.92 -0.64
N PHE A 446 -9.18 22.00 0.12
CA PHE A 446 -9.88 20.86 0.72
C PHE A 446 -9.86 20.89 2.24
N SER A 447 -10.98 20.49 2.83
CA SER A 447 -11.16 20.37 4.27
C SER A 447 -11.69 18.99 4.64
N THR A 448 -11.59 18.63 5.92
CA THR A 448 -12.05 17.33 6.44
C THR A 448 -13.07 17.56 7.54
N PHE A 449 -14.16 16.80 7.49
CA PHE A 449 -15.32 16.94 8.37
C PHE A 449 -15.56 15.65 9.15
N LEU A 450 -15.91 15.79 10.42
CA LEU A 450 -16.37 14.70 11.29
C LEU A 450 -17.89 14.56 11.14
N VAL A 451 -18.33 13.46 10.55
CA VAL A 451 -19.76 13.21 10.24
C VAL A 451 -20.24 11.99 11.01
N GLU A 452 -21.18 12.20 11.93
CA GLU A 452 -21.81 11.12 12.69
C GLU A 452 -22.73 10.30 11.78
N LEU A 453 -22.75 8.98 11.98
CA LEU A 453 -23.55 8.04 11.21
C LEU A 453 -24.50 7.25 12.14
N PRO A 454 -25.72 6.91 11.66
CA PRO A 454 -26.26 7.22 10.34
C PRO A 454 -26.62 8.72 10.18
N ASN A 455 -26.50 9.24 8.97
CA ASN A 455 -26.92 10.59 8.62
C ASN A 455 -27.67 10.56 7.29
N PRO A 456 -28.88 11.17 7.18
CA PRO A 456 -29.68 11.12 5.96
C PRO A 456 -28.99 11.74 4.73
N GLY A 457 -28.07 12.68 4.92
CA GLY A 457 -27.28 13.27 3.84
C GLY A 457 -26.05 12.46 3.43
N TYR A 458 -25.66 11.45 4.21
CA TYR A 458 -24.59 10.50 3.90
C TYR A 458 -25.18 9.13 3.59
N ARG A 459 -25.59 8.92 2.34
CA ARG A 459 -26.36 7.74 1.94
C ARG A 459 -25.45 6.66 1.39
N ILE A 460 -25.30 5.58 2.13
CA ILE A 460 -24.63 4.36 1.66
C ILE A 460 -25.55 3.69 0.63
N LEU A 461 -25.11 3.61 -0.63
CA LEU A 461 -25.90 3.03 -1.71
C LEU A 461 -25.76 1.52 -1.75
N ARG A 462 -24.53 1.04 -1.54
CA ARG A 462 -24.15 -0.38 -1.51
C ARG A 462 -22.69 -0.52 -1.09
N ASP A 463 -22.31 -1.72 -0.68
CA ASP A 463 -20.92 -2.14 -0.66
C ASP A 463 -20.47 -2.66 -2.04
N ILE A 464 -19.27 -2.27 -2.43
CA ILE A 464 -18.68 -2.58 -3.73
C ILE A 464 -17.94 -3.91 -3.60
N PRO A 465 -18.27 -4.94 -4.43
CA PRO A 465 -17.54 -6.19 -4.43
C PRO A 465 -16.08 -5.98 -4.86
N VAL A 466 -15.13 -6.53 -4.09
CA VAL A 466 -13.69 -6.49 -4.41
C VAL A 466 -13.07 -7.89 -4.36
N MET A 467 -11.96 -8.07 -5.07
CA MET A 467 -11.20 -9.30 -5.04
C MET A 467 -10.62 -9.53 -3.64
N GLY A 468 -10.91 -10.68 -3.03
CA GLY A 468 -10.32 -11.11 -1.77
C GLY A 468 -11.13 -10.83 -0.50
N GLU A 469 -12.06 -9.86 -0.47
CA GLU A 469 -12.96 -9.67 0.69
C GLU A 469 -14.09 -10.71 0.75
N ASN A 470 -14.55 -11.21 -0.40
CA ASN A 470 -15.63 -12.22 -0.48
C ASN A 470 -15.25 -13.62 0.04
N ASN A 471 -14.03 -13.82 0.56
CA ASN A 471 -13.56 -15.11 1.07
C ASN A 471 -13.58 -15.23 2.60
N HIS A 472 -14.03 -14.19 3.32
CA HIS A 472 -14.24 -14.32 4.75
C HIS A 472 -15.51 -15.12 5.01
N LYS A 473 -15.45 -16.11 5.91
CA LYS A 473 -16.66 -16.82 6.34
C LYS A 473 -17.50 -15.81 7.14
N HIS A 474 -18.74 -15.63 6.73
CA HIS A 474 -19.69 -14.77 7.44
C HIS A 474 -20.52 -15.62 8.40
N TYR A 475 -20.79 -15.08 9.58
CA TYR A 475 -21.80 -15.63 10.46
C TYR A 475 -23.15 -15.05 10.03
N GLU A 476 -23.99 -15.88 9.42
CA GLU A 476 -25.29 -15.46 8.87
C GLU A 476 -25.13 -14.25 7.91
N ASP A 477 -25.91 -13.20 8.10
CA ASP A 477 -25.88 -11.95 7.32
C ASP A 477 -25.00 -10.85 7.96
N GLU A 478 -24.11 -11.21 8.91
CA GLU A 478 -23.27 -10.24 9.61
C GLU A 478 -22.28 -9.55 8.66
N GLN A 479 -22.35 -8.21 8.63
CA GLN A 479 -21.41 -7.38 7.92
C GLN A 479 -20.17 -7.09 8.77
N VAL A 480 -19.00 -7.55 8.30
CA VAL A 480 -17.72 -7.46 9.02
C VAL A 480 -16.79 -6.38 8.45
N GLY A 481 -17.16 -5.79 7.31
CA GLY A 481 -16.35 -4.80 6.60
C GLY A 481 -17.02 -4.36 5.30
N GLY A 482 -16.23 -4.19 4.25
CA GLY A 482 -16.70 -3.77 2.93
C GLY A 482 -16.28 -2.35 2.57
N HIS A 483 -16.53 -2.00 1.31
CA HIS A 483 -16.15 -0.73 0.72
C HIS A 483 -17.38 -0.05 0.11
N ALA A 484 -17.92 0.96 0.80
CA ALA A 484 -19.17 1.58 0.37
C ALA A 484 -19.01 2.53 -0.84
N GLU A 485 -19.99 2.48 -1.72
CA GLU A 485 -20.40 3.59 -2.59
C GLU A 485 -21.35 4.49 -1.80
N VAL A 486 -21.01 5.78 -1.72
CA VAL A 486 -21.77 6.75 -0.91
C VAL A 486 -22.19 7.93 -1.77
N ARG A 487 -23.47 8.29 -1.66
CA ARG A 487 -24.05 9.52 -2.18
C ARG A 487 -24.11 10.56 -1.05
N ILE A 488 -23.61 11.75 -1.31
CA ILE A 488 -23.70 12.87 -0.38
C ILE A 488 -24.67 13.91 -0.95
N GLU A 489 -25.81 14.09 -0.29
CA GLU A 489 -26.92 14.95 -0.72
C GLU A 489 -27.35 15.84 0.45
N ASN A 490 -27.10 17.14 0.35
CA ASN A 490 -27.44 18.14 1.37
C ASN A 490 -27.05 17.73 2.79
N LEU A 491 -25.86 17.14 2.92
CA LEU A 491 -25.34 16.69 4.20
C LEU A 491 -24.95 17.91 5.04
N ARG A 492 -25.73 18.20 6.08
CA ARG A 492 -25.45 19.28 7.03
C ARG A 492 -24.53 18.80 8.15
N VAL A 493 -23.47 19.56 8.37
CA VAL A 493 -22.43 19.27 9.37
C VAL A 493 -22.13 20.54 10.15
N PRO A 494 -22.23 20.56 11.49
CA PRO A 494 -21.90 21.75 12.29
C PRO A 494 -20.51 22.29 11.98
N ALA A 495 -20.32 23.62 11.96
CA ALA A 495 -19.02 24.24 11.67
C ALA A 495 -17.91 23.76 12.61
N LYS A 496 -18.25 23.46 13.88
CA LYS A 496 -17.34 22.87 14.88
C LYS A 496 -16.84 21.47 14.55
N ASN A 497 -17.46 20.77 13.61
CA ASN A 497 -17.04 19.43 13.16
C ASN A 497 -16.01 19.48 12.01
N LEU A 498 -15.58 20.68 11.61
CA LEU A 498 -14.41 20.88 10.77
C LEU A 498 -13.13 20.50 11.54
N LEU A 499 -12.39 19.51 11.04
CA LEU A 499 -11.16 19.03 11.66
C LEU A 499 -9.95 19.83 11.15
N GLY A 500 -9.08 20.29 12.05
CA GLY A 500 -7.80 20.92 11.70
C GLY A 500 -7.88 22.25 10.94
N GLY A 501 -9.07 22.83 10.78
CA GLY A 501 -9.29 24.11 10.12
C GLY A 501 -9.50 24.04 8.60
N ARG A 502 -10.04 25.12 8.03
CA ARG A 502 -10.39 25.20 6.61
C ARG A 502 -9.13 25.15 5.75
N GLY A 503 -9.13 24.28 4.73
CA GLY A 503 -8.03 24.12 3.79
C GLY A 503 -6.89 23.21 4.27
N ALA A 504 -6.98 22.67 5.49
CA ALA A 504 -5.97 21.76 6.04
C ALA A 504 -6.15 20.29 5.58
N GLY A 505 -7.29 19.95 4.96
CA GLY A 505 -7.71 18.58 4.67
C GLY A 505 -6.70 17.79 3.82
N PHE A 506 -6.10 18.42 2.80
CA PHE A 506 -5.13 17.73 1.96
C PHE A 506 -3.83 17.39 2.71
N SER A 507 -3.32 18.32 3.51
CA SER A 507 -2.09 18.14 4.28
C SER A 507 -2.28 17.06 5.36
N MET A 508 -3.38 17.14 6.12
CA MET A 508 -3.75 16.14 7.11
C MET A 508 -3.95 14.76 6.47
N GLY A 509 -4.63 14.72 5.32
CA GLY A 509 -4.81 13.49 4.54
C GLY A 509 -3.48 12.82 4.17
N GLN A 510 -2.47 13.59 3.75
CA GLN A 510 -1.14 13.04 3.45
C GLN A 510 -0.43 12.51 4.69
N HIS A 511 -0.50 13.23 5.81
CA HIS A 511 0.10 12.77 7.08
C HIS A 511 -0.54 11.47 7.55
N ARG A 512 -1.87 11.41 7.56
CA ARG A 512 -2.67 10.22 7.86
C ARG A 512 -2.28 9.02 6.99
N LEU A 513 -2.11 9.24 5.67
CA LEU A 513 -1.69 8.20 4.73
C LEU A 513 -0.25 7.70 4.99
N GLY A 514 0.63 8.51 5.57
CA GLY A 514 1.97 8.10 5.96
C GLY A 514 1.96 6.91 6.93
N TYR A 515 1.15 6.98 7.97
CA TYR A 515 0.96 5.89 8.94
C TYR A 515 0.36 4.64 8.29
N GLY A 516 -0.71 4.82 7.52
CA GLY A 516 -1.38 3.72 6.84
C GLY A 516 -0.45 2.97 5.87
N ARG A 517 0.38 3.70 5.11
CA ARG A 517 1.36 3.10 4.19
C ARG A 517 2.40 2.24 4.90
N LEU A 518 2.88 2.69 6.06
CA LEU A 518 3.82 1.92 6.87
C LEU A 518 3.17 0.60 7.32
N ARG A 519 1.98 0.65 7.93
CA ARG A 519 1.24 -0.54 8.38
C ARG A 519 0.97 -1.52 7.23
N HIS A 520 0.41 -1.05 6.12
CA HIS A 520 0.14 -1.92 4.96
C HIS A 520 1.41 -2.53 4.36
N GLY A 521 2.52 -1.79 4.36
CA GLY A 521 3.83 -2.33 3.99
C GLY A 521 4.27 -3.46 4.90
N MET A 522 4.17 -3.30 6.22
CA MET A 522 4.56 -4.33 7.20
C MET A 522 3.68 -5.57 7.11
N TRP A 523 2.37 -5.40 6.89
CA TRP A 523 1.46 -6.53 6.64
C TRP A 523 1.79 -7.27 5.35
N SER A 524 2.27 -6.57 4.32
CA SER A 524 2.71 -7.20 3.07
C SER A 524 3.97 -8.02 3.27
N ILE A 525 4.90 -7.55 4.10
CA ILE A 525 6.10 -8.31 4.52
C ILE A 525 5.68 -9.57 5.28
N ALA A 526 4.75 -9.46 6.24
CA ALA A 526 4.25 -10.60 6.99
C ALA A 526 3.62 -11.67 6.07
N LYS A 527 2.82 -11.23 5.10
CA LYS A 527 2.21 -12.10 4.09
C LYS A 527 3.25 -12.77 3.18
N ALA A 528 4.27 -12.02 2.76
CA ALA A 528 5.35 -12.54 1.94
C ALA A 528 6.17 -13.61 2.70
N GLN A 529 6.49 -13.36 3.98
CA GLN A 529 7.19 -14.32 4.82
C GLN A 529 6.36 -15.60 4.99
N ALA A 530 5.08 -15.48 5.32
CA ALA A 530 4.20 -16.65 5.45
C ALA A 530 4.10 -17.45 4.13
N ALA A 531 4.02 -16.76 2.99
CA ALA A 531 4.01 -17.42 1.68
C ALA A 531 5.33 -18.18 1.41
N LEU A 532 6.47 -17.58 1.77
CA LEU A 532 7.78 -18.22 1.67
C LEU A 532 7.87 -19.46 2.58
N ASP A 533 7.42 -19.35 3.83
CA ASP A 533 7.43 -20.45 4.80
C ASP A 533 6.56 -21.62 4.31
N MET A 534 5.36 -21.31 3.79
CA MET A 534 4.46 -22.30 3.19
C MET A 534 5.06 -22.96 1.95
N ALA A 535 5.70 -22.18 1.08
CA ALA A 535 6.36 -22.69 -0.12
C ALA A 535 7.55 -23.59 0.22
N ALA A 536 8.40 -23.17 1.17
CA ALA A 536 9.55 -23.92 1.64
C ALA A 536 9.11 -25.26 2.27
N LYS A 537 8.12 -25.22 3.19
CA LYS A 537 7.54 -26.42 3.78
C LYS A 537 7.01 -27.37 2.71
N ARG A 538 6.23 -26.85 1.75
CA ARG A 538 5.68 -27.66 0.66
C ARG A 538 6.75 -28.26 -0.23
N ALA A 539 7.82 -27.52 -0.51
CA ALA A 539 8.94 -28.01 -1.33
C ALA A 539 9.67 -29.19 -0.66
N LEU A 540 9.81 -29.15 0.67
CA LEU A 540 10.43 -30.22 1.46
C LEU A 540 9.55 -31.47 1.55
N GLU A 541 8.24 -31.31 1.71
CA GLU A 541 7.31 -32.44 1.92
C GLU A 541 6.85 -33.11 0.61
N ARG A 542 6.78 -32.37 -0.50
CA ARG A 542 6.25 -32.90 -1.76
C ARG A 542 7.33 -33.59 -2.57
N THR A 543 7.06 -34.83 -2.96
CA THR A 543 7.91 -35.61 -3.89
C THR A 543 7.32 -35.62 -5.30
N THR A 544 8.17 -35.43 -6.31
CA THR A 544 7.87 -35.67 -7.73
C THR A 544 9.07 -36.33 -8.40
N PHE A 545 8.82 -37.28 -9.31
CA PHE A 545 9.88 -38.02 -10.02
C PHE A 545 10.98 -38.56 -9.07
N GLY A 546 10.54 -39.22 -7.98
CA GLY A 546 11.41 -39.93 -7.03
C GLY A 546 12.21 -39.07 -6.04
N LYS A 547 12.04 -37.74 -6.02
CA LYS A 547 12.76 -36.84 -5.10
C LYS A 547 11.90 -35.71 -4.57
N PRO A 548 12.20 -35.14 -3.39
CA PRO A 548 11.60 -33.90 -2.91
C PRO A 548 11.70 -32.78 -3.95
N VAL A 549 10.67 -31.95 -4.03
CA VAL A 549 10.63 -30.79 -4.93
C VAL A 549 11.71 -29.78 -4.56
N ALA A 550 12.11 -29.71 -3.29
CA ALA A 550 13.23 -28.89 -2.81
C ALA A 550 14.60 -29.27 -3.43
N GLU A 551 14.78 -30.48 -3.97
CA GLU A 551 16.00 -30.87 -4.69
C GLU A 551 16.04 -30.37 -6.14
N ARG A 552 14.95 -29.77 -6.63
CA ARG A 552 14.90 -29.25 -8.01
C ARG A 552 15.51 -27.86 -8.05
N GLN A 553 16.55 -27.69 -8.85
CA GLN A 553 17.29 -26.43 -8.97
C GLN A 553 16.39 -25.22 -9.28
N ILE A 554 15.38 -25.40 -10.14
CA ILE A 554 14.44 -24.31 -10.47
C ILE A 554 13.62 -23.85 -9.26
N VAL A 555 13.25 -24.77 -8.36
CA VAL A 555 12.52 -24.43 -7.14
C VAL A 555 13.45 -23.76 -6.13
N GLN A 556 14.69 -24.22 -6.02
CA GLN A 556 15.70 -23.56 -5.19
C GLN A 556 15.93 -22.12 -5.63
N PHE A 557 16.03 -21.86 -6.94
CA PHE A 557 16.15 -20.50 -7.46
C PHE A 557 14.94 -19.63 -7.12
N GLN A 558 13.72 -20.16 -7.26
CA GLN A 558 12.50 -19.43 -6.91
C GLN A 558 12.44 -19.08 -5.42
N LEU A 559 12.74 -20.04 -4.54
CA LEU A 559 12.77 -19.79 -3.08
C LEU A 559 13.88 -18.80 -2.70
N ALA A 560 15.05 -18.87 -3.36
CA ALA A 560 16.15 -17.94 -3.13
C ALA A 560 15.89 -16.53 -3.67
N GLU A 561 15.02 -16.36 -4.67
CA GLU A 561 14.59 -15.03 -5.15
C GLU A 561 13.51 -14.43 -4.24
N CYS A 562 12.69 -15.27 -3.60
CA CYS A 562 11.70 -14.83 -2.62
C CYS A 562 12.29 -14.41 -1.28
N ALA A 563 13.38 -15.07 -0.84
CA ALA A 563 14.11 -14.78 0.39
C ALA A 563 15.06 -13.57 0.21
#